data_AF-A0A1H6T9E9-F1
#
_entry.id   AF-A0A1H6T9E9-F1
#
_cell.length_a   1.000
_cell.length_b   1.000
_cell.length_c   1.000
_cell.angle_alpha   90.00
_cell.angle_beta   90.00
_cell.angle_gamma   90.00
#
_symmetry.space_group_name_H-M   'P 1'
#
loop_
_entity.id
_entity.type
_entity.pdbx_description
1 polymer ?
#
loop_
_entity_poly.entity_id
_entity_poly.type
_entity_poly.pdbx_seq_one_letter_code
_entity_poly.pdbx_strand_id
1 'polypeptide(L)'
;MANSLEAIEDLEKDIYGKVVDKSKPLEVIVLKDADDYFTLNPNTDTMEGGHYRSNVKRAMVYEDGATGDQEDYYILEVFTHEYSHYLMDMYFEQEDLDWRDIPVWFDEGVAELMSCRMIPTHMLPEGKTLDTSFLDLHTHTEWDKSKAEPNTKVYDQAYLAVLYLLGSQSGDLFLDFGFIETTK
;
A
#
# COMPACT_ATOMS: atom_id res chain seq x y z
N MET A 1 6.42 -20.31 -10.50
CA MET A 1 5.76 -19.09 -10.03
C MET A 1 4.29 -19.41 -9.94
N ALA A 2 3.65 -19.19 -8.79
CA ALA A 2 2.19 -19.11 -8.78
C ALA A 2 1.78 -18.03 -9.80
N ASN A 3 0.66 -18.23 -10.49
CA ASN A 3 0.13 -17.20 -11.37
C ASN A 3 -0.09 -15.94 -10.51
N SER A 4 0.41 -14.77 -10.91
CA SER A 4 0.37 -13.54 -10.09
C SER A 4 -1.06 -13.21 -9.62
N LEU A 5 -2.07 -13.55 -10.43
CA LEU A 5 -3.48 -13.46 -10.09
C LEU A 5 -3.93 -14.40 -8.95
N GLU A 6 -3.47 -15.65 -8.93
CA GLU A 6 -3.80 -16.59 -7.83
C GLU A 6 -3.18 -16.12 -6.51
N ALA A 7 -1.96 -15.57 -6.58
CA ALA A 7 -1.29 -15.00 -5.41
C ALA A 7 -2.05 -13.78 -4.84
N ILE A 8 -2.62 -12.94 -5.72
CA ILE A 8 -3.45 -11.80 -5.32
C ILE A 8 -4.76 -12.28 -4.67
N GLU A 9 -5.45 -13.26 -5.24
CA GLU A 9 -6.71 -13.76 -4.68
C GLU A 9 -6.54 -14.42 -3.30
N ASP A 10 -5.42 -15.08 -3.05
CA ASP A 10 -5.13 -15.63 -1.72
C ASP A 10 -4.81 -14.52 -0.71
N LEU A 11 -4.08 -13.48 -1.11
CA LEU A 11 -3.85 -12.30 -0.26
C LEU A 11 -5.15 -11.55 0.06
N GLU A 12 -6.07 -11.45 -0.90
CA GLU A 12 -7.40 -10.87 -0.65
C GLU A 12 -8.11 -11.62 0.49
N LYS A 13 -8.09 -12.95 0.47
CA LYS A 13 -8.71 -13.76 1.52
C LYS A 13 -8.00 -13.59 2.87
N ASP A 14 -6.67 -13.52 2.87
CA ASP A 14 -5.90 -13.34 4.10
C ASP A 14 -6.16 -11.97 4.75
N ILE A 15 -6.34 -10.92 3.96
CA ILE A 15 -6.56 -9.54 4.44
C ILE A 15 -8.03 -9.30 4.78
N TYR A 16 -8.95 -9.64 3.88
CA TYR A 16 -10.37 -9.27 3.98
C TYR A 16 -11.26 -10.41 4.49
N GLY A 17 -10.71 -11.61 4.70
CA GLY A 17 -11.43 -12.82 5.09
C GLY A 17 -12.29 -13.43 3.98
N LYS A 18 -12.31 -12.81 2.80
CA LYS A 18 -13.09 -13.21 1.62
C LYS A 18 -12.47 -12.62 0.35
N VAL A 19 -12.85 -13.17 -0.79
CA VAL A 19 -12.58 -12.50 -2.08
C VAL A 19 -13.49 -11.27 -2.18
N VAL A 20 -12.91 -10.12 -2.50
CA VAL A 20 -13.65 -8.86 -2.63
C VAL A 20 -14.47 -8.87 -3.93
N ASP A 21 -15.75 -8.51 -3.87
CA ASP A 21 -16.58 -8.32 -5.06
C ASP A 21 -16.13 -7.10 -5.90
N LYS A 22 -15.74 -7.35 -7.15
CA LYS A 22 -15.18 -6.36 -8.08
C LYS A 22 -16.24 -5.89 -9.08
N SER A 23 -17.47 -5.74 -8.63
CA SER A 23 -18.63 -5.42 -9.48
C SER A 23 -18.51 -4.08 -10.22
N LYS A 24 -17.69 -3.15 -9.71
CA LYS A 24 -17.29 -1.91 -10.42
C LYS A 24 -15.90 -2.11 -11.03
N PRO A 25 -15.72 -1.95 -12.35
CA PRO A 25 -14.42 -2.19 -12.98
C PRO A 25 -13.40 -1.13 -12.57
N LEU A 26 -12.15 -1.57 -12.39
CA LEU A 26 -10.99 -0.68 -12.27
C LEU A 26 -10.52 -0.26 -13.67
N GLU A 27 -10.45 1.05 -13.91
CA GLU A 27 -9.73 1.61 -15.05
C GLU A 27 -8.24 1.74 -14.71
N VAL A 28 -7.36 1.28 -15.59
CA VAL A 28 -5.91 1.38 -15.40
C VAL A 28 -5.33 2.21 -16.53
N ILE A 29 -4.63 3.28 -16.18
CA ILE A 29 -3.87 4.12 -17.11
C ILE A 29 -2.39 3.90 -16.84
N VAL A 30 -1.67 3.38 -17.82
CA VAL A 30 -0.21 3.25 -17.80
C VAL A 30 0.36 4.33 -18.71
N LEU A 31 1.08 5.28 -18.11
CA LEU A 31 1.77 6.34 -18.81
C LEU A 31 3.19 5.91 -19.15
N LYS A 32 3.75 6.52 -20.19
CA LYS A 32 5.06 6.16 -20.70
C LYS A 32 6.19 6.55 -19.76
N ASP A 33 6.05 7.67 -19.07
CA ASP A 33 7.10 8.20 -18.21
C ASP A 33 6.53 9.10 -17.11
N ALA A 34 7.38 9.39 -16.13
CA ALA A 34 7.08 10.27 -15.02
C ALA A 34 6.71 11.70 -15.49
N ASP A 35 7.31 12.18 -16.60
CA ASP A 35 7.05 13.52 -17.12
C ASP A 35 5.57 13.66 -17.56
N ASP A 36 5.04 12.67 -18.29
CA ASP A 36 3.62 12.62 -18.64
C ASP A 36 2.74 12.54 -17.37
N TYR A 37 3.15 11.76 -16.37
CA TYR A 37 2.42 11.63 -15.10
C TYR A 37 2.31 12.96 -14.34
N PHE A 38 3.43 13.64 -14.10
CA PHE A 38 3.45 14.91 -13.38
C PHE A 38 2.81 16.05 -14.18
N THR A 39 2.85 15.98 -15.52
CA THR A 39 2.13 16.93 -16.39
C THR A 39 0.61 16.81 -16.22
N LEU A 40 0.09 15.59 -16.11
CA LEU A 40 -1.35 15.33 -15.92
C LEU A 40 -1.79 15.55 -14.46
N ASN A 41 -0.85 15.46 -13.51
CA ASN A 41 -1.10 15.57 -12.07
C ASN A 41 -0.25 16.69 -11.44
N PRO A 42 -0.39 17.97 -11.84
CA PRO A 42 0.54 19.03 -11.43
C PRO A 42 0.54 19.39 -9.94
N ASN A 43 -0.39 18.82 -9.16
CA ASN A 43 -0.49 19.04 -7.71
C ASN A 43 -0.02 17.81 -6.89
N THR A 44 0.46 16.76 -7.55
CA THR A 44 1.03 15.60 -6.86
C THR A 44 2.45 15.90 -6.36
N ASP A 45 2.88 15.14 -5.36
CA ASP A 45 4.26 15.16 -4.88
C ASP A 45 5.17 14.46 -5.91
N THR A 46 6.37 15.00 -6.12
CA THR A 46 7.39 14.43 -7.02
C THR A 46 7.88 13.03 -6.64
N MET A 47 7.46 12.52 -5.48
CA MET A 47 7.78 11.18 -4.99
C MET A 47 6.64 10.15 -5.17
N GLU A 48 5.53 10.54 -5.81
CA GLU A 48 4.38 9.66 -6.02
C GLU A 48 4.60 8.76 -7.26
N GLY A 49 4.67 7.44 -7.07
CA GLY A 49 4.87 6.46 -8.14
C GLY A 49 3.60 6.13 -8.94
N GLY A 50 2.43 6.36 -8.34
CA GLY A 50 1.12 6.12 -8.92
C GLY A 50 0.01 6.70 -8.04
N HIS A 51 -1.24 6.68 -8.53
CA HIS A 51 -2.38 7.03 -7.71
C HIS A 51 -3.67 6.32 -8.08
N TYR A 52 -4.46 6.04 -7.06
CA TYR A 52 -5.81 5.56 -7.14
C TYR A 52 -6.83 6.68 -6.87
N ARG A 53 -7.92 6.73 -7.65
CA ARG A 53 -9.06 7.63 -7.44
C ARG A 53 -10.35 6.85 -7.21
N SER A 54 -10.83 6.85 -5.97
CA SER A 54 -12.03 6.10 -5.55
C SER A 54 -13.33 6.51 -6.26
N ASN A 55 -13.50 7.78 -6.59
CA ASN A 55 -14.73 8.29 -7.19
C ASN A 55 -14.95 7.79 -8.64
N VAL A 56 -13.88 7.43 -9.34
CA VAL A 56 -13.91 6.93 -10.73
C VAL A 56 -13.37 5.51 -10.87
N LYS A 57 -12.91 4.89 -9.77
CA LYS A 57 -12.25 3.58 -9.73
C LYS A 57 -11.13 3.51 -10.77
N ARG A 58 -10.15 4.41 -10.66
CA ARG A 58 -9.04 4.52 -11.62
C ARG A 58 -7.69 4.48 -10.91
N ALA A 59 -6.81 3.60 -11.36
CA ALA A 59 -5.39 3.63 -11.04
C ALA A 59 -4.61 4.26 -12.20
N MET A 60 -3.66 5.13 -11.91
CA MET A 60 -2.72 5.69 -12.88
C MET A 60 -1.30 5.41 -12.40
N VAL A 61 -0.49 4.83 -13.27
CA VAL A 61 0.92 4.48 -13.03
C VAL A 61 1.76 4.90 -14.24
N TYR A 62 3.08 4.90 -14.12
CA TYR A 62 3.98 5.22 -15.24
C TYR A 62 5.18 4.26 -15.29
N GLU A 63 5.87 4.18 -16.44
CA GLU A 63 7.14 3.45 -16.55
C GLU A 63 8.29 4.34 -16.05
N ASP A 64 9.11 3.89 -15.09
CA ASP A 64 10.23 4.69 -14.52
C ASP A 64 11.48 4.72 -15.43
N GLY A 65 11.40 4.10 -16.62
CA GLY A 65 12.52 4.05 -17.57
C GLY A 65 13.71 3.19 -17.12
N ALA A 66 13.51 2.37 -16.09
CA ALA A 66 14.39 1.23 -15.78
C ALA A 66 14.41 0.27 -16.98
N THR A 67 15.37 -0.66 -17.04
CA THR A 67 15.44 -1.62 -18.16
C THR A 67 15.49 -3.06 -17.67
N GLY A 68 14.80 -3.97 -18.35
CA GLY A 68 14.76 -5.39 -18.01
C GLY A 68 13.91 -5.66 -16.78
N ASP A 69 14.23 -6.73 -16.03
CA ASP A 69 13.40 -7.20 -14.91
C ASP A 69 13.11 -6.12 -13.84
N GLN A 70 13.98 -5.11 -13.68
CA GLN A 70 13.77 -4.02 -12.72
C GLN A 70 12.58 -3.10 -13.09
N GLU A 71 12.31 -2.91 -14.38
CA GLU A 71 11.17 -2.14 -14.86
C GLU A 71 9.86 -2.91 -14.65
N ASP A 72 9.87 -4.20 -14.97
CA ASP A 72 8.72 -5.09 -14.75
C ASP A 72 8.34 -5.15 -13.27
N TYR A 73 9.33 -5.17 -12.36
CA TYR A 73 9.06 -5.14 -10.92
C TYR A 73 8.55 -3.78 -10.43
N TYR A 74 9.06 -2.67 -10.96
CA TYR A 74 8.57 -1.33 -10.59
C TYR A 74 7.08 -1.16 -10.93
N ILE A 75 6.69 -1.42 -12.18
CA ILE A 75 5.30 -1.26 -12.61
C ILE A 75 4.40 -2.22 -11.83
N LEU A 76 4.86 -3.46 -11.61
CA LEU A 76 4.10 -4.45 -10.85
C LEU A 76 3.90 -4.02 -9.39
N GLU A 77 4.95 -3.50 -8.74
CA GLU A 77 4.92 -3.01 -7.37
C GLU A 77 3.91 -1.87 -7.22
N VAL A 78 4.07 -0.81 -8.03
CA VAL A 78 3.20 0.37 -8.01
C VAL A 78 1.77 0.00 -8.37
N PHE A 79 1.56 -0.79 -9.44
CA PHE A 79 0.20 -1.21 -9.81
C PHE A 79 -0.46 -2.02 -8.70
N THR A 80 0.27 -2.93 -8.04
CA THR A 80 -0.29 -3.74 -6.97
C THR A 80 -0.64 -2.89 -5.75
N HIS A 81 0.18 -1.87 -5.43
CA HIS A 81 -0.12 -0.88 -4.41
C HIS A 81 -1.45 -0.16 -4.72
N GLU A 82 -1.60 0.41 -5.93
CA GLU A 82 -2.84 1.11 -6.30
C GLU A 82 -4.06 0.18 -6.41
N TYR A 83 -3.83 -1.07 -6.84
CA TYR A 83 -4.87 -2.09 -6.90
C TYR A 83 -5.36 -2.46 -5.49
N SER A 84 -4.50 -2.41 -4.47
CA SER A 84 -4.89 -2.62 -3.08
C SER A 84 -5.89 -1.56 -2.60
N HIS A 85 -5.65 -0.29 -2.89
CA HIS A 85 -6.62 0.78 -2.55
C HIS A 85 -7.96 0.57 -3.24
N TYR A 86 -7.97 0.10 -4.50
CA TYR A 86 -9.19 -0.30 -5.19
C TYR A 86 -9.93 -1.43 -4.46
N LEU A 87 -9.23 -2.49 -4.04
CA LEU A 87 -9.83 -3.60 -3.31
C LEU A 87 -10.44 -3.14 -1.98
N MET A 88 -9.75 -2.26 -1.26
CA MET A 88 -10.21 -1.75 0.02
C MET A 88 -11.43 -0.84 -0.13
N ASP A 89 -11.45 0.02 -1.14
CA ASP A 89 -12.61 0.83 -1.51
C ASP A 89 -13.83 -0.05 -1.86
N MET A 90 -13.63 -1.09 -2.67
CA MET A 90 -14.70 -2.05 -2.97
C MET A 90 -15.17 -2.81 -1.72
N TYR A 91 -14.26 -3.18 -0.81
CA TYR A 91 -14.60 -3.84 0.45
C TYR A 91 -15.41 -2.91 1.37
N PHE A 92 -15.04 -1.64 1.51
CA PHE A 92 -15.79 -0.67 2.32
C PHE A 92 -17.19 -0.43 1.77
N GLU A 93 -17.33 -0.31 0.45
CA GLU A 93 -18.65 -0.20 -0.19
C GLU A 93 -19.54 -1.43 0.08
N GLN A 94 -18.96 -2.63 0.15
CA GLN A 94 -19.71 -3.88 0.41
C GLN A 94 -20.15 -4.01 1.87
N GLU A 95 -19.29 -3.59 2.80
CA GLU A 95 -19.52 -3.72 4.24
C GLU A 95 -20.20 -2.48 4.86
N ASP A 96 -20.58 -1.50 4.04
CA ASP A 96 -21.17 -0.22 4.47
C ASP A 96 -20.27 0.53 5.48
N LEU A 97 -18.95 0.47 5.23
CA LEU A 97 -17.94 1.13 6.06
C LEU A 97 -17.60 2.52 5.51
N ASP A 98 -17.33 3.45 6.42
CA ASP A 98 -16.86 4.78 6.07
C ASP A 98 -15.33 4.78 5.99
N TRP A 99 -14.77 5.15 4.83
CA TRP A 99 -13.33 5.25 4.65
C TRP A 99 -12.66 6.20 5.65
N ARG A 100 -13.41 7.16 6.21
CA ARG A 100 -12.92 8.11 7.21
C ARG A 100 -12.65 7.49 8.57
N ASP A 101 -13.20 6.30 8.82
CA ASP A 101 -12.98 5.55 10.05
C ASP A 101 -11.68 4.73 10.02
N ILE A 102 -11.02 4.68 8.86
CA ILE A 102 -9.82 3.89 8.63
C ILE A 102 -8.60 4.81 8.67
N PRO A 103 -7.65 4.57 9.59
CA PRO A 103 -6.41 5.35 9.63
C PRO A 103 -5.62 5.19 8.35
N VAL A 104 -5.07 6.28 7.82
CA VAL A 104 -4.24 6.25 6.59
C VAL A 104 -3.08 5.26 6.70
N TRP A 105 -2.41 5.17 7.86
CA TRP A 105 -1.34 4.17 8.02
C TRP A 105 -1.80 2.73 7.78
N PHE A 106 -3.07 2.40 8.07
CA PHE A 106 -3.57 1.06 7.85
C PHE A 106 -3.84 0.80 6.37
N ASP A 107 -4.45 1.78 5.69
CA ASP A 107 -4.73 1.72 4.25
C ASP A 107 -3.43 1.54 3.45
N GLU A 108 -2.48 2.45 3.66
CA GLU A 108 -1.15 2.42 3.04
C GLU A 108 -0.37 1.16 3.42
N GLY A 109 -0.48 0.70 4.67
CA GLY A 109 0.20 -0.51 5.13
C GLY A 109 -0.31 -1.78 4.46
N VAL A 110 -1.62 -1.86 4.17
CA VAL A 110 -2.21 -2.96 3.40
C VAL A 110 -1.77 -2.88 1.94
N ALA A 111 -1.70 -1.69 1.35
CA ALA A 111 -1.18 -1.47 0.00
C ALA A 111 0.29 -1.92 -0.14
N GLU A 112 1.14 -1.52 0.80
CA GLU A 112 2.54 -1.96 0.86
C GLU A 112 2.69 -3.47 1.09
N LEU A 113 1.83 -4.07 1.93
CA LEU A 113 1.86 -5.51 2.11
C LEU A 113 1.55 -6.26 0.80
N MET A 114 0.54 -5.80 0.05
CA MET A 114 0.18 -6.42 -1.22
C MET A 114 1.30 -6.26 -2.26
N SER A 115 1.89 -5.08 -2.40
CA SER A 115 3.00 -4.81 -3.33
C SER A 115 4.25 -5.63 -2.97
N CYS A 116 4.65 -5.65 -1.69
CA CYS A 116 5.80 -6.39 -1.18
C CYS A 116 5.72 -7.90 -1.44
N ARG A 117 4.52 -8.46 -1.58
CA ARG A 117 4.33 -9.89 -1.89
C ARG A 117 4.54 -10.22 -3.36
N MET A 118 4.50 -9.21 -4.24
CA MET A 118 4.68 -9.37 -5.68
C MET A 118 6.13 -9.15 -6.13
N ILE A 119 6.98 -8.59 -5.27
CA ILE A 119 8.38 -8.30 -5.57
C ILE A 119 9.35 -9.28 -4.88
N PRO A 120 10.60 -9.40 -5.37
CA PRO A 120 11.62 -10.20 -4.72
C PRO A 120 11.96 -9.77 -3.28
N THR A 121 12.24 -10.74 -2.41
CA THR A 121 12.55 -10.50 -0.98
C THR A 121 13.68 -9.49 -0.72
N HIS A 122 14.65 -9.37 -1.63
CA HIS A 122 15.77 -8.44 -1.47
C HIS A 122 15.39 -6.96 -1.69
N MET A 123 14.17 -6.69 -2.17
CA MET A 123 13.61 -5.35 -2.32
C MET A 123 12.74 -4.94 -1.13
N LEU A 124 12.52 -5.84 -0.17
CA LEU A 124 11.67 -5.55 0.99
C LEU A 124 12.32 -4.52 1.94
N PRO A 125 11.52 -3.72 2.64
CA PRO A 125 12.01 -2.77 3.65
C PRO A 125 12.90 -3.45 4.72
N GLU A 126 14.08 -2.89 4.98
CA GLU A 126 15.04 -3.42 5.96
C GLU A 126 14.78 -2.95 7.41
N GLY A 127 13.59 -2.42 7.71
CA GLY A 127 13.13 -2.13 9.08
C GLY A 127 13.99 -1.13 9.84
N LYS A 128 14.18 0.07 9.29
CA LYS A 128 14.98 1.11 9.95
C LYS A 128 14.14 2.35 10.22
N THR A 129 14.03 2.64 11.52
CA THR A 129 13.46 3.82 12.18
C THR A 129 11.94 4.00 12.09
N LEU A 130 11.25 3.61 13.17
CA LEU A 130 9.84 3.84 13.46
C LEU A 130 9.71 4.97 14.50
N ASP A 131 10.07 6.20 14.13
CA ASP A 131 10.07 7.34 15.07
C ASP A 131 8.78 8.17 15.00
N THR A 132 7.81 7.74 14.19
CA THR A 132 6.49 8.40 14.09
C THR A 132 5.44 7.55 14.78
N SER A 133 4.61 8.16 15.63
CA SER A 133 3.51 7.42 16.27
C SER A 133 2.41 7.11 15.24
N PHE A 134 1.80 5.92 15.30
CA PHE A 134 0.60 5.63 14.51
C PHE A 134 -0.58 6.55 14.86
N LEU A 135 -0.58 7.14 16.07
CA LEU A 135 -1.54 8.17 16.44
C LEU A 135 -1.40 9.44 15.59
N ASP A 136 -0.19 9.71 15.08
CA ASP A 136 0.14 10.85 14.23
C ASP A 136 0.11 10.48 12.73
N LEU A 137 -0.57 9.39 12.35
CA LEU A 137 -0.70 8.91 10.96
C LEU A 137 -2.15 8.50 10.62
N HIS A 138 -3.14 9.15 11.24
CA HIS A 138 -4.56 8.80 11.03
C HIS A 138 -5.14 9.43 9.77
N THR A 139 -4.70 10.64 9.41
CA THR A 139 -5.25 11.41 8.30
C THR A 139 -4.21 11.65 7.20
N HIS A 140 -4.66 11.94 5.97
CA HIS A 140 -3.73 12.25 4.86
C HIS A 140 -2.86 13.48 5.16
N THR A 141 -3.39 14.48 5.87
CA THR A 141 -2.61 15.65 6.28
C THR A 141 -1.47 15.29 7.24
N GLU A 142 -1.73 14.39 8.18
CA GLU A 142 -0.71 13.90 9.12
C GLU A 142 0.31 12.99 8.42
N TRP A 143 -0.16 12.15 7.49
CA TRP A 143 0.69 11.32 6.64
C TRP A 143 1.63 12.15 5.79
N ASP A 144 1.11 13.10 5.01
CA ASP A 144 1.91 13.96 4.14
C ASP A 144 2.93 14.79 4.93
N LYS A 145 2.53 15.29 6.09
CA LYS A 145 3.44 15.98 7.00
C LYS A 145 4.58 15.06 7.44
N SER A 146 4.26 13.83 7.84
CA SER A 146 5.26 12.87 8.32
C SER A 146 6.18 12.39 7.20
N LYS A 147 5.63 12.17 5.99
CA LYS A 147 6.37 11.82 4.77
C LYS A 147 7.40 12.88 4.38
N ALA A 148 7.10 14.15 4.63
CA ALA A 148 8.00 15.28 4.33
C ALA A 148 9.15 15.43 5.34
N GLU A 149 9.08 14.78 6.51
CA GLU A 149 10.14 14.87 7.52
C GLU A 149 11.38 14.05 7.11
N PRO A 150 12.61 14.59 7.29
CA PRO A 150 13.81 13.86 6.92
C PRO A 150 13.95 12.54 7.71
N ASN A 151 14.29 11.46 7.00
CA ASN A 151 14.52 10.11 7.54
C ASN A 151 13.28 9.38 8.09
N THR A 152 12.07 9.86 7.80
CA THR A 152 10.87 9.05 8.04
C THR A 152 10.67 8.04 6.91
N LYS A 153 10.10 6.89 7.28
CA LYS A 153 9.77 5.78 6.37
C LYS A 153 8.37 5.28 6.68
N VAL A 154 7.38 6.18 6.54
CA VAL A 154 5.99 5.92 6.97
C VAL A 154 5.35 4.73 6.25
N TYR A 155 5.68 4.52 4.96
CA TYR A 155 5.28 3.34 4.18
C TYR A 155 5.87 2.05 4.75
N ASP A 156 7.20 1.97 4.94
CA ASP A 156 7.87 0.82 5.57
C ASP A 156 7.31 0.51 6.97
N GLN A 157 7.04 1.55 7.75
CA GLN A 157 6.45 1.44 9.08
C GLN A 157 5.03 0.86 9.04
N ALA A 158 4.20 1.37 8.14
CA ALA A 158 2.83 0.92 7.94
C ALA A 158 2.79 -0.55 7.48
N TYR A 159 3.64 -0.92 6.51
CA TYR A 159 3.85 -2.29 6.06
C TYR A 159 4.16 -3.25 7.22
N LEU A 160 5.17 -2.92 8.03
CA LEU A 160 5.60 -3.77 9.15
C LEU A 160 4.50 -3.90 10.21
N ALA A 161 3.70 -2.86 10.43
CA ALA A 161 2.57 -2.90 11.36
C ALA A 161 1.48 -3.85 10.89
N VAL A 162 1.06 -3.75 9.62
CA VAL A 162 0.04 -4.64 9.06
C VAL A 162 0.54 -6.08 9.00
N LEU A 163 1.81 -6.29 8.62
CA LEU A 163 2.45 -7.60 8.64
C LEU A 163 2.43 -8.21 10.06
N TYR A 164 2.72 -7.42 11.09
CA TYR A 164 2.64 -7.84 12.49
C TYR A 164 1.21 -8.22 12.88
N LEU A 165 0.21 -7.41 12.50
CA LEU A 165 -1.20 -7.69 12.81
C LEU A 165 -1.66 -9.02 12.21
N LEU A 166 -1.34 -9.29 10.93
CA LEU A 166 -1.68 -10.56 10.29
C LEU A 166 -0.93 -11.75 10.92
N GLY A 167 0.37 -11.57 11.18
CA GLY A 167 1.20 -12.59 11.81
C GLY A 167 0.76 -12.95 13.23
N SER A 168 0.23 -11.98 13.97
CA SER A 168 -0.28 -12.16 15.34
C SER A 168 -1.58 -12.98 15.39
N GLN A 169 -2.36 -13.00 14.30
CA GLN A 169 -3.57 -13.85 14.19
C GLN A 169 -3.22 -15.32 13.92
N SER A 170 -2.09 -15.59 13.27
CA SER A 170 -1.61 -16.94 12.95
C SER A 170 -0.78 -17.59 14.06
N GLY A 171 -0.41 -16.83 15.10
CA GLY A 171 0.35 -17.30 16.26
C GLY A 171 1.86 -17.45 16.06
N ASP A 172 2.42 -17.11 14.89
CA ASP A 172 3.79 -17.52 14.50
C ASP A 172 4.76 -16.37 14.15
N LEU A 173 4.42 -15.10 14.39
CA LEU A 173 5.34 -13.99 14.17
C LEU A 173 5.77 -13.33 15.48
N PHE A 174 6.88 -13.81 16.04
CA PHE A 174 7.70 -13.06 16.99
C PHE A 174 8.49 -12.00 16.22
N LEU A 175 7.89 -10.82 16.03
CA LEU A 175 8.65 -9.59 15.80
C LEU A 175 8.93 -8.99 17.17
N ASP A 176 10.19 -9.01 17.58
CA ASP A 176 10.69 -8.39 18.82
C ASP A 176 10.64 -6.86 18.65
N PHE A 177 9.45 -6.28 18.76
CA PHE A 177 9.29 -4.85 18.95
C PHE A 177 9.61 -4.55 20.40
N GLY A 178 10.75 -3.88 20.63
CA GLY A 178 11.11 -3.36 21.95
C GLY A 178 9.96 -2.54 22.53
N PHE A 179 9.26 -3.15 23.49
CA PHE A 179 8.39 -2.59 24.53
C PHE A 179 7.78 -1.20 24.27
N ILE A 180 6.47 -1.18 24.01
CA ILE A 180 5.60 -0.14 24.57
C ILE A 180 4.77 -0.81 25.68
N GLU A 181 5.25 -0.66 26.92
CA GLU A 181 4.45 -0.96 28.10
C GLU A 181 3.22 -0.05 28.12
N THR A 182 2.02 -0.62 27.96
CA THR A 182 0.80 0.04 28.39
C THR A 182 0.62 -0.26 29.88
N THR A 183 0.83 0.77 30.69
CA THR A 183 0.54 0.74 32.12
C THR A 183 -0.98 0.64 32.32
N LYS A 184 -1.40 -0.26 33.20
CA LYS A 184 -2.78 -0.46 33.66
C LYS A 184 -3.36 0.76 34.37
#